data_AF-A0A4Q2LLM3-F1
#
_entry.id   AF-A0A4Q2LLM3-F1
#
_cell.length_a   1.000
_cell.length_b   1.000
_cell.length_c   1.000
_cell.angle_alpha   90.00
_cell.angle_beta   90.00
_cell.angle_gamma   90.00
#
_symmetry.space_group_name_H-M   'P 1'
#
loop_
_entity.id
_entity.type
_entity.pdbx_description
1 polymer ?
#
loop_
_entity_poly.entity_id
_entity_poly.type
_entity_poly.pdbx_seq_one_letter_code
_entity_poly.pdbx_strand_id
1 'polypeptide(L)'
;MTDYKLVWGGWTLSWGERLAVKAECEILSAHAADDSSQLSRQSPWEWSLTPGIQTARTIVRDIGVLLAAVRVRLGAADHLEILLHNVEASLALSGREAALPLSSIKASGDDARSELAVQAQQIGAAMTTWLREDAVNDVAISRYGLAALGQLEIRSRCEQHLWTPEAARLIMGPTGSPLVMQLYNEFLHQVILLRDALLPFANWQEIPFLMDNAEEVRVRGMRWLEQGRQQFLVRLLTGQVPHRAIVRFAQEVLNTTLGSVGYGFQYRLGTVLPAALGIPISAAASPRILLRWHPVLTVKTAAGAEPEEAVFEYELDDYYSAASMLATTLSSSALEPQLLAANEARLVTVERESSGMIQAMEPSTERVIQLRLRMIADGEIREVDLGQAARGHRYLYRIQEPAAHSELPIVSDDGEEAAEQSVHADWLLTLPGLQSAEEGIYTIRTAGNPLVQWMLLGKLYPENVIAAGEMKLKISYAAARGLGKQFGAKFIIEG
;
A
#
# COMPACT_ATOMS: atom_id res chain seq x y z
N MET A 1 18.28 -10.82 -18.30
CA MET A 1 17.32 -10.53 -17.22
C MET A 1 18.13 -9.94 -16.07
N THR A 2 17.72 -8.79 -15.54
CA THR A 2 18.46 -8.09 -14.47
C THR A 2 17.80 -8.41 -13.13
N ASP A 3 18.61 -8.71 -12.12
CA ASP A 3 18.09 -8.92 -10.76
C ASP A 3 17.45 -7.63 -10.24
N TYR A 4 16.26 -7.74 -9.64
CA TYR A 4 15.66 -6.60 -8.98
C TYR A 4 16.33 -6.38 -7.62
N LYS A 5 16.61 -5.12 -7.31
CA LYS A 5 17.33 -4.69 -6.11
C LYS A 5 16.50 -3.63 -5.41
N LEU A 6 16.09 -3.92 -4.18
CA LEU A 6 15.39 -2.98 -3.31
C LEU A 6 16.43 -2.16 -2.53
N VAL A 7 16.46 -0.85 -2.77
CA VAL A 7 17.38 0.08 -2.07
C VAL A 7 16.74 0.54 -0.76
N TRP A 8 17.53 0.53 0.31
CA TRP A 8 17.05 0.77 1.67
C TRP A 8 18.11 1.46 2.53
N GLY A 9 18.05 2.79 2.66
CA GLY A 9 18.93 3.52 3.59
C GLY A 9 20.44 3.29 3.36
N GLY A 10 20.86 3.13 2.10
CA GLY A 10 22.25 2.80 1.74
C GLY A 10 22.57 1.31 1.66
N TRP A 11 21.62 0.45 2.00
CA TRP A 11 21.66 -1.00 1.85
C TRP A 11 20.90 -1.43 0.59
N THR A 12 21.23 -2.61 0.08
CA THR A 12 20.52 -3.19 -1.07
C THR A 12 20.12 -4.62 -0.77
N LEU A 13 18.84 -4.93 -0.99
CA LEU A 13 18.33 -6.29 -0.89
C LEU A 13 18.07 -6.84 -2.29
N SER A 14 18.71 -7.97 -2.60
CA SER A 14 18.49 -8.69 -3.85
C SER A 14 17.16 -9.43 -3.80
N TRP A 15 16.36 -9.28 -4.84
CA TRP A 15 15.01 -9.83 -4.86
C TRP A 15 14.61 -10.16 -6.29
N GLY A 16 14.52 -11.46 -6.59
CA GLY A 16 13.86 -11.96 -7.80
C GLY A 16 14.33 -11.36 -9.13
N GLU A 17 13.51 -11.59 -10.16
CA GLU A 17 13.77 -11.08 -11.50
C GLU A 17 13.01 -9.78 -11.76
N ARG A 18 13.69 -8.76 -12.28
CA ARG A 18 13.06 -7.49 -12.62
C ARG A 18 12.18 -7.60 -13.87
N LEU A 19 10.94 -7.14 -13.74
CA LEU A 19 10.02 -6.98 -14.87
C LEU A 19 10.23 -5.64 -15.59
N ALA A 20 10.18 -5.68 -16.92
CA ALA A 20 10.29 -4.50 -17.78
C ALA A 20 8.92 -3.89 -18.13
N VAL A 21 8.01 -3.80 -17.16
CA VAL A 21 6.60 -3.43 -17.39
C VAL A 21 6.42 -2.06 -18.08
N LYS A 22 7.29 -1.08 -17.78
CA LYS A 22 7.19 0.26 -18.42
C LYS A 22 7.37 0.22 -19.93
N ALA A 23 8.30 -0.60 -20.43
CA ALA A 23 8.53 -0.72 -21.86
C ALA A 23 7.33 -1.37 -22.56
N GLU A 24 6.69 -2.35 -21.90
CA GLU A 24 5.47 -3.00 -22.41
C GLU A 24 4.27 -2.04 -22.41
N CYS A 25 4.11 -1.21 -21.37
CA CYS A 25 3.08 -0.17 -21.35
C CYS A 25 3.22 0.81 -22.51
N GLU A 26 4.44 1.26 -22.82
CA GLU A 26 4.71 2.22 -23.90
C GLU A 26 4.41 1.64 -25.28
N ILE A 27 4.79 0.38 -25.51
CA ILE A 27 4.54 -0.34 -26.78
C ILE A 27 3.04 -0.56 -26.98
N LEU A 28 2.31 -1.02 -25.97
CA LEU A 28 0.87 -1.28 -26.07
C LEU A 28 0.06 0.02 -26.19
N SER A 29 0.46 1.08 -25.51
CA SER A 29 -0.17 2.41 -25.62
C SER A 29 -0.08 2.99 -27.04
N ALA A 30 1.03 2.73 -27.75
CA ALA A 30 1.21 3.18 -29.13
C ALA A 30 0.26 2.45 -30.11
N HIS A 31 0.04 1.15 -29.92
CA HIS A 31 -0.87 0.36 -30.76
C HIS A 31 -2.34 0.71 -30.50
N ALA A 32 -2.71 0.97 -29.24
CA ALA A 32 -4.07 1.36 -28.89
C ALA A 32 -4.49 2.75 -29.42
N ALA A 33 -3.52 3.64 -29.71
CA ALA A 33 -3.77 4.92 -30.36
C ALA A 33 -4.34 4.71 -31.79
N ASP A 34 -3.86 3.72 -32.52
CA ASP A 34 -4.34 3.40 -33.88
C ASP A 34 -5.76 2.81 -33.87
N ASP A 35 -6.07 1.87 -32.96
CA ASP A 35 -7.41 1.25 -32.87
C ASP A 35 -8.50 2.22 -32.37
N SER A 36 -8.15 3.15 -31.48
CA SER A 36 -9.09 4.15 -30.97
C SER A 36 -9.63 5.10 -32.06
N SER A 37 -8.89 5.26 -33.16
CA SER A 37 -9.31 6.02 -34.34
C SER A 37 -10.35 5.27 -35.20
N GLN A 38 -10.44 3.95 -35.06
CA GLN A 38 -11.39 3.09 -35.76
C GLN A 38 -12.69 2.90 -34.98
N LEU A 39 -12.62 2.81 -33.65
CA LEU A 39 -13.79 2.68 -32.75
C LEU A 39 -14.72 3.90 -32.81
N SER A 40 -14.18 5.10 -33.04
CA SER A 40 -14.97 6.34 -33.23
C SER A 40 -15.84 6.35 -34.51
N ARG A 41 -15.66 5.35 -35.40
CA ARG A 41 -16.44 5.20 -36.64
C ARG A 41 -17.62 4.24 -36.50
N GLN A 42 -17.75 3.52 -35.39
CA GLN A 42 -18.89 2.65 -35.12
C GLN A 42 -19.97 3.42 -34.37
N SER A 43 -21.18 3.43 -34.94
CA SER A 43 -22.34 4.11 -34.35
C SER A 43 -23.41 3.05 -34.01
N PRO A 44 -23.93 3.00 -32.77
CA PRO A 44 -23.59 3.87 -31.64
C PRO A 44 -22.22 3.53 -31.01
N TRP A 45 -21.45 4.56 -30.64
CA TRP A 45 -20.17 4.42 -29.94
C TRP A 45 -20.43 4.16 -28.45
N GLU A 46 -20.09 2.95 -27.99
CA GLU A 46 -20.04 2.63 -26.57
C GLU A 46 -18.61 2.83 -26.03
N TRP A 47 -18.47 3.62 -24.96
CA TRP A 47 -17.18 3.85 -24.31
C TRP A 47 -16.73 2.62 -23.51
N SER A 48 -15.43 2.34 -23.60
CA SER A 48 -14.70 1.37 -22.78
C SER A 48 -13.33 1.92 -22.40
N LEU A 49 -12.70 1.28 -21.40
CA LEU A 49 -11.27 1.54 -21.12
C LEU A 49 -10.42 1.01 -22.26
N THR A 50 -9.27 1.65 -22.47
CA THR A 50 -8.30 1.19 -23.45
C THR A 50 -7.72 -0.15 -23.00
N PRO A 51 -7.72 -1.17 -23.87
CA PRO A 51 -7.15 -2.48 -23.54
C PRO A 51 -5.65 -2.44 -23.28
N GLY A 52 -5.12 -3.50 -22.69
CA GLY A 52 -3.69 -3.65 -22.39
C GLY A 52 -3.29 -3.15 -21.01
N ILE A 53 -1.99 -2.94 -20.81
CA ILE A 53 -1.46 -2.54 -19.51
C ILE A 53 -1.60 -1.02 -19.33
N GLN A 54 -2.39 -0.62 -18.34
CA GLN A 54 -2.74 0.76 -18.05
C GLN A 54 -2.17 1.22 -16.71
N THR A 55 -1.89 2.52 -16.60
CA THR A 55 -1.58 3.16 -15.30
C THR A 55 -2.79 3.95 -14.81
N ALA A 56 -2.79 4.34 -13.53
CA ALA A 56 -3.82 5.22 -12.99
C ALA A 56 -4.01 6.50 -13.83
N ARG A 57 -2.92 7.14 -14.29
CA ARG A 57 -3.00 8.36 -15.13
C ARG A 57 -3.66 8.08 -16.48
N THR A 58 -3.38 6.94 -17.10
CA THR A 58 -3.99 6.57 -18.38
C THR A 58 -5.46 6.22 -18.21
N ILE A 59 -5.83 5.51 -17.14
CA ILE A 59 -7.25 5.23 -16.83
C ILE A 59 -8.02 6.54 -16.58
N VAL A 60 -7.44 7.51 -15.84
CA VAL A 60 -8.08 8.84 -15.67
C VAL A 60 -8.30 9.53 -17.01
N ARG A 61 -7.35 9.45 -17.93
CA ARG A 61 -7.49 10.03 -19.27
C ARG A 61 -8.62 9.38 -20.06
N ASP A 62 -8.75 8.06 -19.99
CA ASP A 62 -9.82 7.32 -20.65
C ASP A 62 -11.19 7.63 -20.05
N ILE A 63 -11.28 7.72 -18.72
CA ILE A 63 -12.49 8.19 -18.02
C ILE A 63 -12.82 9.64 -18.41
N GLY A 64 -11.80 10.49 -18.61
CA GLY A 64 -11.94 11.89 -19.04
C GLY A 64 -12.65 12.07 -20.38
N VAL A 65 -12.71 11.04 -21.23
CA VAL A 65 -13.51 11.04 -22.47
C VAL A 65 -15.00 11.28 -22.17
N LEU A 66 -15.50 10.73 -21.06
CA LEU A 66 -16.89 10.92 -20.63
C LEU A 66 -17.16 12.38 -20.24
N LEU A 67 -16.23 13.02 -19.53
CA LEU A 67 -16.31 14.43 -19.19
C LEU A 67 -16.26 15.32 -20.44
N ALA A 68 -15.42 14.98 -21.42
CA ALA A 68 -15.37 15.69 -22.69
C ALA A 68 -16.70 15.57 -23.45
N ALA A 69 -17.31 14.38 -23.50
CA ALA A 69 -18.63 14.19 -24.12
C ALA A 69 -19.73 14.99 -23.41
N VAL A 70 -19.70 15.06 -22.07
CA VAL A 70 -20.59 15.94 -21.28
C VAL A 70 -20.41 17.40 -21.69
N ARG A 71 -19.17 17.91 -21.77
CA ARG A 71 -18.88 19.28 -22.20
C ARG A 71 -19.41 19.58 -23.60
N VAL A 72 -19.15 18.69 -24.56
CA VAL A 72 -19.63 18.84 -25.95
C VAL A 72 -21.15 18.94 -26.01
N ARG A 73 -21.87 18.11 -25.24
CA ARG A 73 -23.34 18.10 -25.22
C ARG A 73 -23.96 19.26 -24.44
N LEU A 74 -23.27 19.79 -23.42
CA LEU A 74 -23.70 21.00 -22.70
C LEU A 74 -23.52 22.29 -23.52
N GLY A 75 -22.72 22.25 -24.59
CA GLY A 75 -22.54 23.36 -25.54
C GLY A 75 -21.47 24.38 -25.15
N ALA A 76 -21.53 25.57 -25.77
CA ALA A 76 -20.44 26.56 -25.80
C ALA A 76 -20.16 27.31 -24.49
N ALA A 77 -20.89 27.04 -23.42
CA ALA A 77 -20.64 27.66 -22.12
C ALA A 77 -19.57 26.85 -21.35
N ASP A 78 -18.58 27.56 -20.82
CA ASP A 78 -17.50 26.94 -20.06
C ASP A 78 -17.99 26.52 -18.67
N HIS A 79 -18.50 25.29 -18.60
CA HIS A 79 -19.03 24.67 -17.39
C HIS A 79 -18.03 23.75 -16.69
N LEU A 80 -16.78 23.72 -17.13
CA LEU A 80 -15.78 22.75 -16.67
C LEU A 80 -15.57 22.84 -15.16
N GLU A 81 -15.43 24.05 -14.61
CA GLU A 81 -15.18 24.24 -13.18
C GLU A 81 -16.36 23.78 -12.31
N ILE A 82 -17.60 23.90 -12.77
CA ILE A 82 -18.77 23.38 -12.02
C ILE A 82 -18.71 21.86 -11.94
N LEU A 83 -18.38 21.20 -13.06
CA LEU A 83 -18.29 19.75 -13.15
C LEU A 83 -17.11 19.21 -12.34
N LEU A 84 -15.94 19.88 -12.39
CA LEU A 84 -14.76 19.50 -11.61
C LEU A 84 -14.96 19.76 -10.11
N HIS A 85 -15.65 20.84 -9.74
CA HIS A 85 -15.98 21.10 -8.34
C HIS A 85 -16.86 19.99 -7.73
N ASN A 86 -17.80 19.43 -8.49
CA ASN A 86 -18.55 18.27 -8.00
C ASN A 86 -17.70 16.99 -7.91
N VAL A 87 -16.70 16.81 -8.79
CA VAL A 87 -15.71 15.72 -8.64
C VAL A 87 -14.93 15.90 -7.34
N GLU A 88 -14.40 17.09 -7.08
CA GLU A 88 -13.68 17.42 -5.83
C GLU A 88 -14.56 17.14 -4.61
N ALA A 89 -15.82 17.59 -4.63
CA ALA A 89 -16.77 17.34 -3.54
C ALA A 89 -17.07 15.85 -3.34
N SER A 90 -17.12 15.06 -4.41
CA SER A 90 -17.38 13.62 -4.34
C SER A 90 -16.17 12.81 -3.88
N LEU A 91 -14.95 13.30 -4.18
CA LEU A 91 -13.68 12.71 -3.74
C LEU A 91 -13.24 13.20 -2.36
N ALA A 92 -13.89 14.22 -1.82
CA ALA A 92 -13.65 14.71 -0.46
C ALA A 92 -13.96 13.63 0.58
N LEU A 93 -13.35 13.79 1.77
CA LEU A 93 -13.56 12.89 2.91
C LEU A 93 -14.70 13.36 3.83
N SER A 94 -15.31 14.50 3.51
CA SER A 94 -16.32 15.18 4.31
C SER A 94 -17.32 15.89 3.39
N GLY A 95 -18.48 16.24 3.93
CA GLY A 95 -19.53 16.91 3.18
C GLY A 95 -20.64 15.94 2.73
N ARG A 96 -21.70 16.52 2.17
CA ARG A 96 -22.89 15.77 1.76
C ARG A 96 -22.57 14.88 0.55
N GLU A 97 -21.76 15.37 -0.37
CA GLU A 97 -21.44 14.72 -1.65
C GLU A 97 -20.33 13.66 -1.55
N ALA A 98 -19.58 13.63 -0.45
CA ALA A 98 -18.45 12.73 -0.26
C ALA A 98 -18.85 11.26 -0.40
N ALA A 99 -18.28 10.58 -1.40
CA ALA A 99 -18.52 9.15 -1.62
C ALA A 99 -17.78 8.25 -0.62
N LEU A 100 -16.84 8.81 0.15
CA LEU A 100 -16.15 8.11 1.24
C LEU A 100 -15.93 9.04 2.45
N PRO A 101 -16.92 9.18 3.34
CA PRO A 101 -16.92 10.19 4.40
C PRO A 101 -16.07 9.81 5.63
N LEU A 102 -14.76 9.54 5.45
CA LEU A 102 -13.87 9.09 6.53
C LEU A 102 -13.66 10.13 7.65
N SER A 103 -13.77 11.42 7.34
CA SER A 103 -13.56 12.50 8.33
C SER A 103 -14.59 12.49 9.47
N SER A 104 -15.80 11.99 9.17
CA SER A 104 -16.90 11.92 10.15
C SER A 104 -16.69 10.81 11.18
N ILE A 105 -15.79 9.86 10.86
CA ILE A 105 -15.49 8.69 11.67
C ILE A 105 -14.25 9.00 12.50
N LYS A 106 -14.44 9.72 13.62
CA LYS A 106 -13.39 9.88 14.64
C LYS A 106 -13.14 8.54 15.31
N ALA A 107 -12.18 7.78 14.81
CA ALA A 107 -11.72 6.58 15.48
C ALA A 107 -10.46 6.91 16.27
N SER A 108 -10.63 7.20 17.56
CA SER A 108 -9.51 7.27 18.49
C SER A 108 -8.79 5.91 18.46
N GLY A 109 -7.55 5.88 17.97
CA GLY A 109 -6.72 4.67 17.90
C GLY A 109 -6.85 3.80 16.64
N ASP A 110 -7.46 4.28 15.54
CA ASP A 110 -7.49 3.55 14.25
C ASP A 110 -6.50 4.14 13.24
N ASP A 111 -5.23 3.76 13.40
CA ASP A 111 -4.12 4.17 12.52
C ASP A 111 -4.41 3.83 11.04
N ALA A 112 -5.09 2.71 10.79
CA ALA A 112 -5.41 2.24 9.45
C ALA A 112 -6.38 3.19 8.72
N ARG A 113 -7.46 3.63 9.38
CA ARG A 113 -8.37 4.61 8.75
C ARG A 113 -7.70 5.95 8.51
N SER A 114 -6.83 6.37 9.43
CA SER A 114 -6.09 7.63 9.29
C SER A 114 -5.13 7.57 8.10
N GLU A 115 -4.40 6.47 7.94
CA GLU A 115 -3.52 6.20 6.81
C GLU A 115 -4.30 6.18 5.48
N LEU A 116 -5.43 5.46 5.41
CA LEU A 116 -6.29 5.41 4.23
C LEU A 116 -6.95 6.76 3.91
N ALA A 117 -7.25 7.59 4.92
CA ALA A 117 -7.78 8.92 4.72
C ALA A 117 -6.75 9.85 4.05
N VAL A 118 -5.50 9.85 4.53
CA VAL A 118 -4.41 10.58 3.89
C VAL A 118 -4.23 10.11 2.44
N GLN A 119 -4.25 8.80 2.23
CA GLN A 119 -4.13 8.19 0.91
C GLN A 119 -5.27 8.63 -0.03
N ALA A 120 -6.52 8.56 0.43
CA ALA A 120 -7.69 8.96 -0.33
C ALA A 120 -7.64 10.45 -0.73
N GLN A 121 -7.17 11.32 0.17
CA GLN A 121 -7.01 12.75 -0.10
C GLN A 121 -5.95 13.00 -1.18
N GLN A 122 -4.80 12.33 -1.10
CA GLN A 122 -3.72 12.46 -2.08
C GLN A 122 -4.15 11.98 -3.47
N ILE A 123 -4.79 10.81 -3.54
CA ILE A 123 -5.31 10.25 -4.79
C ILE A 123 -6.36 11.19 -5.39
N GLY A 124 -7.34 11.64 -4.59
CA GLY A 124 -8.41 12.51 -5.06
C GLY A 124 -7.91 13.86 -5.61
N ALA A 125 -6.94 14.48 -4.93
CA ALA A 125 -6.31 15.72 -5.39
C ALA A 125 -5.53 15.54 -6.71
N ALA A 126 -4.77 14.44 -6.83
CA ALA A 126 -4.02 14.15 -8.03
C ALA A 126 -4.93 13.84 -9.23
N MET A 127 -5.98 13.02 -9.04
CA MET A 127 -6.96 12.72 -10.09
C MET A 127 -7.69 13.96 -10.59
N THR A 128 -8.09 14.86 -9.68
CA THR A 128 -8.74 16.12 -10.06
C THR A 128 -7.79 17.00 -10.88
N THR A 129 -6.52 17.11 -10.45
CA THR A 129 -5.49 17.83 -11.21
C THR A 129 -5.34 17.26 -12.62
N TRP A 130 -5.23 15.94 -12.74
CA TRP A 130 -5.12 15.25 -14.03
C TRP A 130 -6.32 15.44 -14.95
N LEU A 131 -7.55 15.38 -14.39
CA LEU A 131 -8.78 15.64 -15.14
C LEU A 131 -8.83 17.08 -15.64
N ARG A 132 -8.43 18.05 -14.80
CA ARG A 132 -8.36 19.47 -15.17
C ARG A 132 -7.35 19.70 -16.29
N GLU A 133 -6.13 19.16 -16.14
CA GLU A 133 -5.08 19.24 -17.16
C GLU A 133 -5.56 18.69 -18.51
N ASP A 134 -6.14 17.49 -18.53
CA ASP A 134 -6.57 16.87 -19.79
C ASP A 134 -7.78 17.59 -20.41
N ALA A 135 -8.67 18.14 -19.59
CA ALA A 135 -9.83 18.90 -20.06
C ALA A 135 -9.44 20.28 -20.61
N VAL A 136 -8.52 21.01 -19.97
CA VAL A 136 -8.03 22.32 -20.44
C VAL A 136 -7.24 22.17 -21.74
N ASN A 137 -6.47 21.10 -21.87
CA ASN A 137 -5.71 20.81 -23.09
C ASN A 137 -6.55 20.11 -24.16
N ASP A 138 -7.86 19.92 -23.94
CA ASP A 138 -8.80 19.31 -24.87
C ASP A 138 -8.29 17.98 -25.46
N VAL A 139 -7.63 17.17 -24.63
CA VAL A 139 -6.95 15.92 -25.04
C VAL A 139 -7.91 14.97 -25.75
N ALA A 140 -9.09 14.75 -25.17
CA ALA A 140 -10.12 13.87 -25.74
C ALA A 140 -10.77 14.46 -27.00
N ILE A 141 -10.97 15.78 -27.05
CA ILE A 141 -11.54 16.45 -28.24
C ILE A 141 -10.55 16.37 -29.40
N SER A 142 -9.27 16.58 -29.14
CA SER A 142 -8.21 16.47 -30.15
C SER A 142 -8.09 15.04 -30.68
N ARG A 143 -8.30 14.02 -29.83
CA ARG A 143 -8.21 12.60 -30.22
C ARG A 143 -9.44 12.08 -30.98
N TYR A 144 -10.63 12.42 -30.52
CA TYR A 144 -11.88 11.81 -31.01
C TYR A 144 -12.75 12.75 -31.85
N GLY A 145 -12.56 14.07 -31.72
CA GLY A 145 -13.37 15.09 -32.39
C GLY A 145 -14.73 15.33 -31.73
N LEU A 146 -15.27 16.53 -31.95
CA LEU A 146 -16.56 16.95 -31.39
C LEU A 146 -17.73 16.08 -31.85
N ALA A 147 -17.72 15.64 -33.11
CA ALA A 147 -18.82 14.86 -33.68
C ALA A 147 -18.97 13.48 -33.02
N ALA A 148 -17.85 12.76 -32.82
CA ALA A 148 -17.88 11.44 -32.19
C ALA A 148 -18.30 11.55 -30.71
N LEU A 149 -17.70 12.50 -29.97
CA LEU A 149 -18.06 12.76 -28.57
C LEU A 149 -19.54 13.15 -28.39
N GLY A 150 -20.09 13.92 -29.34
CA GLY A 150 -21.50 14.28 -29.37
C GLY A 150 -22.45 13.10 -29.65
N GLN A 151 -21.94 11.99 -30.19
CA GLN A 151 -22.69 10.75 -30.45
C GLN A 151 -22.45 9.67 -29.40
N LEU A 152 -21.56 9.89 -28.43
CA LEU A 152 -21.26 8.91 -27.39
C LEU A 152 -22.51 8.63 -26.53
N GLU A 153 -22.95 7.38 -26.50
CA GLU A 153 -24.13 6.96 -25.74
C GLU A 153 -23.76 5.95 -24.66
N ILE A 154 -24.21 6.24 -23.43
CA ILE A 154 -24.01 5.38 -22.27
C ILE A 154 -25.31 5.30 -21.51
N ARG A 155 -25.74 4.08 -21.22
CA ARG A 155 -26.74 3.82 -20.18
C ARG A 155 -26.01 3.56 -18.87
N SER A 156 -25.99 4.56 -18.01
CA SER A 156 -25.45 4.41 -16.66
C SER A 156 -26.52 3.83 -15.73
N ARG A 157 -26.13 2.90 -14.86
CA ARG A 157 -26.94 2.59 -13.68
C ARG A 157 -26.82 3.80 -12.77
N CYS A 158 -27.94 4.39 -12.36
CA CYS A 158 -27.93 5.53 -11.45
C CYS A 158 -27.42 5.09 -10.07
N GLU A 159 -26.10 5.07 -9.93
CA GLU A 159 -25.42 4.94 -8.65
C GLU A 159 -25.66 6.25 -7.90
N GLN A 160 -26.10 6.18 -6.64
CA GLN A 160 -26.65 7.31 -5.86
C GLN A 160 -25.57 8.34 -5.44
N HIS A 161 -24.63 8.67 -6.33
CA HIS A 161 -23.65 9.71 -6.14
C HIS A 161 -24.34 11.07 -6.17
N LEU A 162 -24.09 11.87 -5.14
CA LEU A 162 -24.75 13.14 -4.96
C LEU A 162 -24.02 14.24 -5.76
N TRP A 163 -24.80 15.04 -6.48
CA TRP A 163 -24.27 16.23 -7.13
C TRP A 163 -24.32 17.45 -6.22
N THR A 164 -23.35 18.35 -6.38
CA THR A 164 -23.48 19.70 -5.82
C THR A 164 -24.70 20.41 -6.41
N PRO A 165 -25.30 21.39 -5.70
CA PRO A 165 -26.45 22.14 -6.22
C PRO A 165 -26.20 22.78 -7.58
N GLU A 166 -24.98 23.27 -7.83
CA GLU A 166 -24.54 23.87 -9.09
C GLU A 166 -24.52 22.84 -10.22
N ALA A 167 -23.90 21.68 -9.99
CA ALA A 167 -23.86 20.61 -10.97
C ALA A 167 -25.26 20.06 -11.27
N ALA A 168 -26.12 19.92 -10.25
CA ALA A 168 -27.51 19.51 -10.43
C ALA A 168 -28.30 20.50 -11.30
N ARG A 169 -28.18 21.81 -11.04
CA ARG A 169 -28.82 22.86 -11.86
C ARG A 169 -28.32 22.85 -13.30
N LEU A 170 -27.04 22.57 -13.51
CA LEU A 170 -26.44 22.49 -14.84
C LEU A 170 -26.95 21.26 -15.61
N ILE A 171 -26.88 20.07 -15.00
CA ILE A 171 -27.16 18.78 -15.65
C ILE A 171 -28.66 18.57 -15.87
N MET A 172 -29.50 19.04 -14.95
CA MET A 172 -30.97 18.96 -15.04
C MET A 172 -31.60 20.22 -15.64
N GLY A 173 -30.79 21.25 -15.92
CA GLY A 173 -31.24 22.53 -16.43
C GLY A 173 -31.53 22.52 -17.94
N PRO A 174 -31.79 23.70 -18.53
CA PRO A 174 -32.16 23.83 -19.95
C PRO A 174 -31.08 23.37 -20.94
N THR A 175 -29.81 23.44 -20.55
CA THR A 175 -28.66 22.97 -21.35
C THR A 175 -28.33 21.49 -21.11
N GLY A 176 -28.92 20.91 -20.07
CA GLY A 176 -28.79 19.50 -19.72
C GLY A 176 -29.68 18.59 -20.56
N SER A 177 -29.55 17.28 -20.32
CA SER A 177 -30.43 16.27 -20.91
C SER A 177 -30.29 14.95 -20.15
N PRO A 178 -31.22 13.99 -20.32
CA PRO A 178 -31.07 12.65 -19.76
C PRO A 178 -29.76 11.95 -20.18
N LEU A 179 -29.28 12.21 -21.41
CA LEU A 179 -28.01 11.67 -21.90
C LEU A 179 -26.80 12.31 -21.20
N VAL A 180 -26.82 13.63 -21.00
CA VAL A 180 -25.77 14.34 -20.23
C VAL A 180 -25.73 13.82 -18.80
N MET A 181 -26.89 13.64 -18.17
CA MET A 181 -26.99 13.04 -16.84
C MET A 181 -26.37 11.64 -16.78
N GLN A 182 -26.70 10.77 -17.74
CA GLN A 182 -26.16 9.40 -17.76
C GLN A 182 -24.64 9.39 -17.95
N LEU A 183 -24.11 10.23 -18.86
CA LEU A 183 -22.67 10.35 -19.08
C LEU A 183 -21.96 10.87 -17.84
N TYR A 184 -22.50 11.91 -17.20
CA TYR A 184 -21.87 12.50 -16.02
C TYR A 184 -21.92 11.57 -14.80
N ASN A 185 -23.02 10.83 -14.62
CA ASN A 185 -23.11 9.81 -13.57
C ASN A 185 -22.11 8.68 -13.79
N GLU A 186 -21.96 8.20 -15.03
CA GLU A 186 -20.96 7.18 -15.33
C GLU A 186 -19.55 7.71 -15.08
N PHE A 187 -19.24 8.91 -15.57
CA PHE A 187 -17.97 9.57 -15.32
C PHE A 187 -17.64 9.64 -13.82
N LEU A 188 -18.57 10.17 -13.03
CA LEU A 188 -18.37 10.33 -11.59
C LEU A 188 -18.19 8.97 -10.89
N HIS A 189 -18.98 7.97 -11.30
CA HIS A 189 -18.87 6.63 -10.76
C HIS A 189 -17.51 5.99 -11.06
N GLN A 190 -17.02 6.07 -12.31
CA GLN A 190 -15.73 5.54 -12.71
C GLN A 190 -14.57 6.22 -11.97
N VAL A 191 -14.65 7.54 -11.77
CA VAL A 191 -13.68 8.30 -10.95
C VAL A 191 -13.66 7.79 -9.51
N ILE A 192 -14.82 7.54 -8.91
CA ILE A 192 -14.92 7.02 -7.53
C ILE A 192 -14.38 5.59 -7.43
N LEU A 193 -14.73 4.71 -8.39
CA LEU A 193 -14.22 3.35 -8.46
C LEU A 193 -12.68 3.33 -8.54
N LEU A 194 -12.10 4.14 -9.43
CA LEU A 194 -10.65 4.23 -9.56
C LEU A 194 -10.00 4.74 -8.27
N ARG A 195 -10.54 5.81 -7.67
CA ARG A 195 -9.98 6.36 -6.42
C ARG A 195 -9.96 5.29 -5.32
N ASP A 196 -11.04 4.54 -5.18
CA ASP A 196 -11.13 3.48 -4.17
C ASP A 196 -10.21 2.30 -4.50
N ALA A 197 -10.10 1.90 -5.76
CA ALA A 197 -9.19 0.84 -6.22
C ALA A 197 -7.71 1.13 -5.89
N LEU A 198 -7.33 2.41 -5.86
CA LEU A 198 -5.96 2.85 -5.60
C LEU A 198 -5.62 2.92 -4.09
N LEU A 199 -6.62 2.91 -3.20
CA LEU A 199 -6.42 3.05 -1.76
C LEU A 199 -5.45 2.05 -1.12
N PRO A 200 -5.41 0.76 -1.52
CA PRO A 200 -4.53 -0.20 -0.87
C PRO A 200 -3.04 0.10 -1.03
N PHE A 201 -2.64 0.97 -1.96
CA PHE A 201 -1.28 1.00 -2.45
C PHE A 201 -0.57 2.34 -2.22
N ALA A 202 0.58 2.33 -1.56
CA ALA A 202 1.41 3.50 -1.33
C ALA A 202 1.96 4.12 -2.63
N ASN A 203 2.38 3.29 -3.60
CA ASN A 203 2.85 3.72 -4.93
C ASN A 203 1.77 3.59 -6.00
N TRP A 204 0.53 3.98 -5.66
CA TRP A 204 -0.65 3.85 -6.51
C TRP A 204 -0.52 4.38 -7.95
N GLN A 205 0.36 5.35 -8.19
CA GLN A 205 0.63 5.89 -9.53
C GLN A 205 1.37 4.91 -10.45
N GLU A 206 2.12 3.99 -9.87
CA GLU A 206 3.02 3.08 -10.60
C GLU A 206 2.37 1.74 -10.93
N ILE A 207 1.19 1.46 -10.37
CA ILE A 207 0.54 0.16 -10.49
C ILE A 207 0.12 -0.07 -11.94
N PRO A 208 0.54 -1.19 -12.53
CA PRO A 208 0.06 -1.60 -13.84
C PRO A 208 -1.23 -2.41 -13.69
N PHE A 209 -2.27 -1.99 -14.40
CA PHE A 209 -3.54 -2.69 -14.47
C PHE A 209 -3.65 -3.38 -15.82
N LEU A 210 -3.94 -4.68 -15.83
CA LEU A 210 -4.23 -5.39 -17.07
C LEU A 210 -5.71 -5.21 -17.43
N MET A 211 -5.97 -4.50 -18.52
CA MET A 211 -7.30 -4.38 -19.12
C MET A 211 -7.43 -5.45 -20.20
N ASP A 212 -8.05 -6.58 -19.87
CA ASP A 212 -8.26 -7.65 -20.83
C ASP A 212 -9.32 -7.27 -21.88
N ASN A 213 -9.05 -7.64 -23.12
CA ASN A 213 -9.95 -7.51 -24.27
C ASN A 213 -11.01 -8.60 -24.35
N ALA A 214 -11.11 -9.46 -23.32
CA ALA A 214 -11.94 -10.65 -23.40
C ALA A 214 -13.41 -10.27 -23.60
N GLU A 215 -13.91 -10.51 -24.83
CA GLU A 215 -15.29 -10.28 -25.28
C GLU A 215 -16.36 -10.91 -24.36
N GLU A 216 -15.95 -11.84 -23.49
CA GLU A 216 -16.78 -12.61 -22.57
C GLU A 216 -17.22 -11.84 -21.31
N VAL A 217 -16.56 -10.73 -20.95
CA VAL A 217 -16.96 -9.91 -19.79
C VAL A 217 -17.22 -8.48 -20.25
N ARG A 218 -18.43 -8.23 -20.77
CA ARG A 218 -18.97 -6.89 -21.12
C ARG A 218 -19.19 -6.01 -19.88
N VAL A 219 -18.19 -5.86 -19.03
CA VAL A 219 -18.24 -4.98 -17.87
C VAL A 219 -17.65 -3.63 -18.28
N ARG A 220 -18.50 -2.60 -18.35
CA ARG A 220 -18.15 -1.26 -18.81
C ARG A 220 -17.27 -0.55 -17.79
N GLY A 221 -16.09 -0.11 -18.22
CA GLY A 221 -15.11 0.52 -17.33
C GLY A 221 -14.84 -0.35 -16.10
N MET A 222 -14.49 0.25 -14.97
CA MET A 222 -14.06 -0.43 -13.74
C MET A 222 -15.16 -1.14 -12.94
N ARG A 223 -16.35 -1.34 -13.50
CA ARG A 223 -17.53 -1.84 -12.76
C ARG A 223 -17.36 -3.25 -12.19
N TRP A 224 -16.35 -4.01 -12.62
CA TRP A 224 -16.01 -5.32 -12.04
C TRP A 224 -15.62 -5.19 -10.55
N LEU A 225 -15.22 -3.98 -10.11
CA LEU A 225 -14.85 -3.68 -8.75
C LEU A 225 -16.02 -3.37 -7.82
N GLU A 226 -17.24 -3.18 -8.32
CA GLU A 226 -18.38 -2.73 -7.51
C GLU A 226 -18.61 -3.63 -6.28
N GLN A 227 -18.61 -4.94 -6.48
CA GLN A 227 -18.83 -5.91 -5.41
C GLN A 227 -17.69 -5.91 -4.40
N GLY A 228 -16.44 -5.93 -4.88
CA GLY A 228 -15.25 -5.92 -4.02
C GLY A 228 -15.14 -4.65 -3.18
N ARG A 229 -15.37 -3.50 -3.85
CA ARG A 229 -15.44 -2.18 -3.23
C ARG A 229 -16.50 -2.15 -2.13
N GLN A 230 -17.72 -2.63 -2.38
CA GLN A 230 -18.77 -2.61 -1.37
C GLN A 230 -18.37 -3.39 -0.11
N GLN A 231 -17.78 -4.57 -0.25
CA GLN A 231 -17.31 -5.38 0.87
C GLN A 231 -16.18 -4.69 1.64
N PHE A 232 -15.23 -4.08 0.93
CA PHE A 232 -14.15 -3.33 1.54
C PHE A 232 -14.65 -2.11 2.32
N LEU A 233 -15.57 -1.33 1.72
CA LEU A 233 -16.13 -0.14 2.35
C LEU A 233 -16.96 -0.45 3.58
N VAL A 234 -17.72 -1.54 3.60
CA VAL A 234 -18.42 -1.97 4.81
C VAL A 234 -17.43 -2.16 5.95
N ARG A 235 -16.32 -2.88 5.72
CA ARG A 235 -15.30 -3.08 6.76
C ARG A 235 -14.64 -1.76 7.18
N LEU A 236 -14.36 -0.88 6.23
CA LEU A 236 -13.76 0.43 6.48
C LEU A 236 -14.64 1.34 7.33
N LEU A 237 -15.96 1.28 7.13
CA LEU A 237 -16.92 2.17 7.81
C LEU A 237 -17.47 1.58 9.12
N THR A 238 -17.54 0.26 9.28
CA THR A 238 -18.21 -0.37 10.44
C THR A 238 -17.26 -0.92 11.51
N GLY A 239 -15.96 -1.01 11.27
CA GLY A 239 -15.04 -1.64 12.22
C GLY A 239 -13.56 -1.45 11.89
N GLN A 240 -12.68 -2.09 12.67
CA GLN A 240 -11.25 -2.10 12.36
C GLN A 240 -11.01 -2.78 11.01
N VAL A 241 -10.14 -2.20 10.18
CA VAL A 241 -9.80 -2.78 8.88
C VAL A 241 -8.65 -3.76 9.07
N PRO A 242 -8.89 -5.08 9.06
CA PRO A 242 -7.80 -6.02 9.16
C PRO A 242 -6.97 -5.96 7.88
N HIS A 243 -5.66 -6.09 7.98
CA HIS A 243 -4.77 -6.02 6.81
C HIS A 243 -5.15 -7.00 5.69
N ARG A 244 -5.62 -8.21 6.04
CA ARG A 244 -6.15 -9.18 5.07
C ARG A 244 -7.28 -8.63 4.20
N ALA A 245 -8.11 -7.71 4.70
CA ALA A 245 -9.16 -7.09 3.90
C ALA A 245 -8.58 -6.13 2.86
N ILE A 246 -7.47 -5.46 3.17
CA ILE A 246 -6.75 -4.58 2.24
C ILE A 246 -6.08 -5.44 1.15
N VAL A 247 -5.41 -6.52 1.53
CA VAL A 247 -4.78 -7.46 0.58
C VAL A 247 -5.82 -8.11 -0.32
N ARG A 248 -6.95 -8.56 0.23
CA ARG A 248 -8.07 -9.12 -0.55
C ARG A 248 -8.58 -8.12 -1.58
N PHE A 249 -8.84 -6.89 -1.15
CA PHE A 249 -9.34 -5.87 -2.06
C PHE A 249 -8.30 -5.51 -3.13
N ALA A 250 -7.01 -5.48 -2.79
CA ALA A 250 -5.93 -5.32 -3.77
C ALA A 250 -5.87 -6.48 -4.80
N GLN A 251 -6.11 -7.72 -4.39
CA GLN A 251 -6.21 -8.89 -5.28
C GLN A 251 -7.39 -8.78 -6.26
N GLU A 252 -8.55 -8.31 -5.78
CA GLU A 252 -9.73 -8.05 -6.62
C GLU A 252 -9.48 -6.88 -7.59
N VAL A 253 -8.81 -5.83 -7.13
CA VAL A 253 -8.41 -4.67 -7.96
C VAL A 253 -7.50 -5.07 -9.12
N LEU A 254 -6.54 -5.95 -8.86
CA LEU A 254 -5.59 -6.43 -9.86
C LEU A 254 -6.11 -7.67 -10.62
N ASN A 255 -7.39 -8.00 -10.47
CA ASN A 255 -8.08 -9.10 -11.15
C ASN A 255 -7.35 -10.45 -11.04
N THR A 256 -6.85 -10.78 -9.85
CA THR A 256 -6.16 -12.05 -9.63
C THR A 256 -7.15 -13.20 -9.49
N THR A 257 -6.72 -14.43 -9.84
CA THR A 257 -7.54 -15.65 -9.68
C THR A 257 -7.34 -16.34 -8.33
N LEU A 258 -6.66 -15.65 -7.40
CA LEU A 258 -6.26 -16.19 -6.10
C LEU A 258 -7.48 -16.30 -5.16
N GLY A 259 -7.74 -17.52 -4.68
CA GLY A 259 -8.82 -17.79 -3.72
C GLY A 259 -8.45 -17.54 -2.26
N SER A 260 -7.15 -17.53 -1.93
CA SER A 260 -6.63 -17.29 -0.58
C SER A 260 -5.99 -15.91 -0.43
N VAL A 261 -5.84 -15.46 0.82
CA VAL A 261 -5.36 -14.12 1.15
C VAL A 261 -4.31 -14.20 2.24
N GLY A 262 -3.09 -13.83 1.89
CA GLY A 262 -1.95 -13.74 2.80
C GLY A 262 -1.66 -12.31 3.24
N TYR A 263 -0.37 -12.00 3.43
CA TYR A 263 0.10 -10.64 3.72
C TYR A 263 0.58 -9.88 2.48
N GLY A 264 0.70 -10.58 1.35
CA GLY A 264 1.05 -10.07 0.05
C GLY A 264 0.75 -11.12 -1.01
N PHE A 265 0.99 -10.80 -2.26
CA PHE A 265 0.77 -11.71 -3.38
C PHE A 265 1.61 -11.31 -4.60
N GLN A 266 1.79 -12.25 -5.51
CA GLN A 266 2.32 -12.03 -6.85
C GLN A 266 1.19 -12.26 -7.85
N TYR A 267 1.18 -11.44 -8.90
CA TYR A 267 0.33 -11.59 -10.07
C TYR A 267 1.17 -11.37 -11.34
N ARG A 268 0.53 -11.45 -12.50
CA ARG A 268 1.19 -11.41 -13.81
C ARG A 268 2.18 -10.25 -14.00
N LEU A 269 1.88 -9.06 -13.45
CA LEU A 269 2.68 -7.85 -13.68
C LEU A 269 3.56 -7.45 -12.48
N GLY A 270 3.72 -8.34 -11.50
CA GLY A 270 4.71 -8.16 -10.43
C GLY A 270 4.23 -8.62 -9.06
N THR A 271 4.93 -8.14 -8.04
CA THR A 271 4.74 -8.56 -6.66
C THR A 271 4.21 -7.41 -5.80
N VAL A 272 3.21 -7.67 -4.96
CA VAL A 272 2.63 -6.75 -3.99
C VAL A 272 2.97 -7.21 -2.57
N LEU A 273 3.68 -6.37 -1.82
CA LEU A 273 4.06 -6.61 -0.42
C LEU A 273 3.71 -5.39 0.45
N PRO A 274 3.75 -5.50 1.80
CA PRO A 274 3.57 -4.35 2.69
C PRO A 274 4.51 -3.19 2.35
N ALA A 275 3.97 -1.98 2.24
CA ALA A 275 4.69 -0.79 1.77
C ALA A 275 5.81 -0.33 2.70
N ALA A 276 5.76 -0.76 3.95
CA ALA A 276 6.80 -0.56 4.94
C ALA A 276 8.15 -1.15 4.52
N LEU A 277 8.16 -2.20 3.69
CA LEU A 277 9.39 -2.88 3.28
C LEU A 277 10.34 -1.90 2.55
N GLY A 278 11.57 -1.78 3.03
CA GLY A 278 12.53 -0.81 2.52
C GLY A 278 12.45 0.59 3.16
N ILE A 279 11.58 0.78 4.16
CA ILE A 279 11.44 2.01 4.93
C ILE A 279 11.98 1.78 6.35
N PRO A 280 12.77 2.72 6.92
CA PRO A 280 13.21 2.63 8.31
C PRO A 280 12.04 2.44 9.28
N ILE A 281 12.17 1.52 10.23
CA ILE A 281 11.07 1.14 11.14
C ILE A 281 10.69 2.27 12.09
N SER A 282 11.64 3.16 12.39
CA SER A 282 11.49 4.35 13.24
C SER A 282 10.86 5.54 12.51
N ALA A 283 10.73 5.50 11.17
CA ALA A 283 10.17 6.62 10.42
C ALA A 283 8.69 6.83 10.78
N ALA A 284 8.33 8.03 11.22
CA ALA A 284 6.96 8.38 11.62
C ALA A 284 5.96 8.21 10.47
N ALA A 285 6.39 8.48 9.23
CA ALA A 285 5.59 8.32 8.02
C ALA A 285 5.62 6.90 7.43
N SER A 286 6.18 5.91 8.13
CA SER A 286 6.23 4.52 7.65
C SER A 286 4.80 3.95 7.55
N PRO A 287 4.35 3.52 6.36
CA PRO A 287 3.01 2.98 6.16
C PRO A 287 2.80 1.73 7.01
N ARG A 288 1.71 1.62 7.77
CA ARG A 288 1.42 0.43 8.57
C ARG A 288 0.65 -0.59 7.75
N ILE A 289 -0.35 -0.15 7.00
CA ILE A 289 -1.31 -1.06 6.37
C ILE A 289 -1.31 -1.02 4.84
N LEU A 290 -0.69 0.00 4.24
CA LEU A 290 -0.60 0.10 2.79
C LEU A 290 0.33 -0.98 2.22
N LEU A 291 0.06 -1.31 0.96
CA LEU A 291 0.83 -2.22 0.13
C LEU A 291 1.66 -1.43 -0.87
N ARG A 292 2.68 -2.05 -1.42
CA ARG A 292 3.51 -1.50 -2.49
C ARG A 292 3.65 -2.54 -3.58
N TRP A 293 3.42 -2.10 -4.82
CA TRP A 293 3.73 -2.90 -6.00
C TRP A 293 5.22 -2.78 -6.34
N HIS A 294 5.83 -3.90 -6.67
CA HIS A 294 7.22 -4.03 -7.09
C HIS A 294 7.27 -4.73 -8.45
N PRO A 295 8.03 -4.20 -9.43
CA PRO A 295 8.19 -4.80 -10.75
C PRO A 295 9.16 -5.99 -10.69
N VAL A 296 8.77 -7.03 -9.96
CA VAL A 296 9.58 -8.21 -9.68
C VAL A 296 8.73 -9.46 -9.63
N LEU A 297 9.24 -10.55 -10.20
CA LEU A 297 8.72 -11.89 -9.96
C LEU A 297 9.57 -12.57 -8.88
N THR A 298 8.92 -12.83 -7.75
CA THR A 298 9.49 -13.54 -6.60
C THR A 298 9.46 -15.05 -6.82
N VAL A 299 8.35 -15.54 -7.38
CA VAL A 299 8.15 -16.95 -7.72
C VAL A 299 8.44 -17.10 -9.21
N LYS A 300 9.44 -17.91 -9.52
CA LYS A 300 9.87 -18.16 -10.89
C LYS A 300 9.00 -19.22 -11.53
N THR A 301 8.58 -18.97 -12.75
CA THR A 301 7.95 -19.98 -13.61
C THR A 301 8.99 -20.65 -14.49
N ALA A 302 8.65 -21.82 -15.02
CA ALA A 302 9.49 -22.48 -16.01
C ALA A 302 9.74 -21.54 -17.21
N ALA A 303 10.93 -21.62 -17.80
CA ALA A 303 11.32 -20.73 -18.89
C ALA A 303 10.29 -20.78 -20.04
N GLY A 304 9.66 -19.63 -20.34
CA GLY A 304 8.65 -19.48 -21.38
C GLY A 304 7.19 -19.66 -20.93
N ALA A 305 6.94 -19.94 -19.64
CA ALA A 305 5.60 -19.95 -19.07
C ALA A 305 5.18 -18.56 -18.56
N GLU A 306 3.89 -18.26 -18.65
CA GLU A 306 3.30 -17.05 -18.04
C GLU A 306 3.60 -16.99 -16.54
N PRO A 307 3.82 -15.80 -15.95
CA PRO A 307 4.11 -15.68 -14.53
C PRO A 307 2.99 -16.27 -13.67
N GLU A 308 3.35 -17.10 -12.70
CA GLU A 308 2.41 -17.73 -11.80
C GLU A 308 1.94 -16.74 -10.74
N GLU A 309 0.64 -16.76 -10.48
CA GLU A 309 0.06 -16.06 -9.35
C GLU A 309 0.36 -16.83 -8.07
N ALA A 310 0.76 -16.12 -7.02
CA ALA A 310 1.08 -16.73 -5.73
C ALA A 310 0.60 -15.85 -4.57
N VAL A 311 0.22 -16.49 -3.48
CA VAL A 311 -0.10 -15.85 -2.21
C VAL A 311 1.07 -16.01 -1.26
N PHE A 312 1.43 -14.93 -0.57
CA PHE A 312 2.46 -14.97 0.47
C PHE A 312 1.84 -15.07 1.85
N GLU A 313 2.01 -16.22 2.49
CA GLU A 313 1.46 -16.52 3.81
C GLU A 313 2.47 -16.33 4.93
N TYR A 314 1.92 -16.17 6.13
CA TYR A 314 2.70 -16.11 7.36
C TYR A 314 3.24 -17.50 7.69
N GLU A 315 4.44 -17.58 8.27
CA GLU A 315 4.90 -18.85 8.87
C GLU A 315 3.99 -19.31 10.01
N LEU A 316 3.51 -18.36 10.81
CA LEU A 316 2.59 -18.58 11.92
C LEU A 316 1.26 -17.89 11.62
N ASP A 317 0.20 -18.65 11.40
CA ASP A 317 -1.15 -18.10 11.20
C ASP A 317 -1.60 -17.29 12.42
N ASP A 318 -1.50 -17.91 13.60
CA ASP A 318 -1.76 -17.28 14.88
C ASP A 318 -0.48 -17.23 15.73
N TYR A 319 0.12 -16.04 15.86
CA TYR A 319 1.33 -15.87 16.67
C TYR A 319 1.06 -16.00 18.18
N TYR A 320 -0.18 -15.94 18.65
CA TYR A 320 -0.50 -16.24 20.05
C TYR A 320 -0.33 -17.73 20.37
N SER A 321 -0.46 -18.60 19.37
CA SER A 321 -0.24 -20.03 19.51
C SER A 321 1.23 -20.44 19.45
N ALA A 322 2.12 -19.52 19.05
CA ALA A 322 3.55 -19.80 18.98
C ALA A 322 4.08 -20.09 20.38
N ALA A 323 4.91 -21.14 20.50
CA ALA A 323 5.64 -21.39 21.72
C ALA A 323 6.57 -20.20 21.98
N SER A 324 6.13 -19.27 22.83
CA SER A 324 6.97 -18.23 23.36
C SER A 324 8.04 -18.93 24.17
N MET A 325 9.23 -19.09 23.60
CA MET A 325 10.38 -19.43 24.43
C MET A 325 10.62 -18.20 25.30
N LEU A 326 10.11 -18.28 26.52
CA LEU A 326 10.46 -17.38 27.60
C LEU A 326 11.97 -17.40 27.66
N ALA A 327 12.60 -16.33 27.21
CA ALA A 327 14.02 -16.18 27.38
C ALA A 327 14.26 -15.80 28.86
N THR A 328 13.97 -16.74 29.77
CA THR A 328 14.43 -16.74 31.18
C THR A 328 15.96 -16.62 31.26
N THR A 329 16.66 -16.76 30.13
CA THR A 329 18.09 -16.56 29.93
C THR A 329 18.50 -15.13 29.54
N LEU A 330 17.59 -14.22 29.17
CA LEU A 330 17.96 -12.83 28.84
C LEU A 330 18.64 -12.10 30.00
N SER A 331 18.26 -12.43 31.24
CA SER A 331 18.87 -11.86 32.45
C SER A 331 20.27 -12.39 32.77
N SER A 332 20.75 -13.44 32.08
CA SER A 332 22.09 -14.03 32.32
C SER A 332 23.12 -13.67 31.26
N SER A 333 22.76 -12.93 30.20
CA SER A 333 23.72 -12.44 29.19
C SER A 333 24.02 -10.94 29.29
N ALA A 334 24.21 -10.42 30.50
CA ALA A 334 24.98 -9.19 30.69
C ALA A 334 26.44 -9.46 30.29
N LEU A 335 26.69 -9.58 28.99
CA LEU A 335 28.01 -9.84 28.43
C LEU A 335 28.82 -8.54 28.44
N GLU A 336 30.12 -8.68 28.67
CA GLU A 336 31.06 -7.56 28.84
C GLU A 336 30.95 -6.54 27.69
N PRO A 337 31.10 -5.23 27.97
CA PRO A 337 31.00 -4.15 26.97
C PRO A 337 31.88 -4.34 25.70
N GLN A 338 32.97 -5.11 25.83
CA GLN A 338 33.91 -5.40 24.73
C GLN A 338 33.30 -6.35 23.68
N LEU A 339 32.45 -7.31 24.10
CA LEU A 339 31.70 -8.18 23.19
C LEU A 339 30.58 -7.43 22.47
N LEU A 340 30.01 -6.41 23.12
CA LEU A 340 29.01 -5.51 22.51
C LEU A 340 29.61 -4.72 21.35
N ALA A 341 30.77 -4.10 21.57
CA ALA A 341 31.47 -3.35 20.53
C ALA A 341 31.92 -4.22 19.34
N ALA A 342 32.40 -5.45 19.61
CA ALA A 342 32.81 -6.39 18.56
C ALA A 342 31.62 -6.85 17.70
N ASN A 343 30.46 -7.10 18.32
CA ASN A 343 29.24 -7.52 17.62
C ASN A 343 28.57 -6.36 16.87
N GLU A 344 28.59 -5.15 17.41
CA GLU A 344 28.16 -3.95 16.69
C GLU A 344 29.03 -3.73 15.44
N ALA A 345 30.35 -3.86 15.57
CA ALA A 345 31.26 -3.79 14.43
C ALA A 345 30.93 -4.84 13.35
N ARG A 346 30.57 -6.08 13.74
CA ARG A 346 30.13 -7.15 12.81
C ARG A 346 28.87 -6.77 12.02
N LEU A 347 27.86 -6.22 12.69
CA LEU A 347 26.61 -5.81 12.03
C LEU A 347 26.81 -4.64 11.05
N VAL A 348 27.84 -3.81 11.30
CA VAL A 348 28.30 -2.74 10.39
C VAL A 348 29.16 -3.27 9.25
N THR A 349 29.90 -4.38 9.45
CA THR A 349 30.78 -4.98 8.43
C THR A 349 30.08 -5.91 7.44
N VAL A 350 28.77 -6.16 7.60
CA VAL A 350 27.96 -6.71 6.51
C VAL A 350 28.09 -5.75 5.32
N GLU A 351 28.87 -6.15 4.30
CA GLU A 351 29.21 -5.26 3.18
C GLU A 351 27.93 -4.71 2.54
N ARG A 352 27.90 -3.43 2.19
CA ARG A 352 26.73 -2.76 1.58
C ARG A 352 26.21 -3.43 0.31
N GLU A 353 26.99 -4.31 -0.31
CA GLU A 353 26.67 -5.04 -1.55
C GLU A 353 26.39 -6.54 -1.34
N SER A 354 26.77 -7.10 -0.19
CA SER A 354 26.71 -8.54 0.10
C SER A 354 25.81 -8.71 1.32
N SER A 355 24.61 -9.32 1.20
CA SER A 355 24.05 -10.25 2.20
C SER A 355 22.52 -10.35 2.29
N GLY A 356 21.75 -9.33 1.91
CA GLY A 356 20.28 -9.35 2.05
C GLY A 356 19.56 -9.96 0.85
N MET A 357 18.71 -10.97 1.06
CA MET A 357 17.86 -11.53 0.00
C MET A 357 16.43 -11.82 0.48
N ILE A 358 15.44 -11.56 -0.38
CA ILE A 358 14.09 -12.13 -0.26
C ILE A 358 14.04 -13.42 -1.07
N GLN A 359 13.70 -14.53 -0.42
CA GLN A 359 13.60 -15.83 -1.07
C GLN A 359 12.24 -16.48 -0.83
N ALA A 360 11.65 -16.97 -1.92
CA ALA A 360 10.50 -17.87 -1.87
C ALA A 360 10.94 -19.26 -1.37
N MET A 361 10.22 -19.78 -0.39
CA MET A 361 10.34 -21.17 0.06
C MET A 361 9.55 -22.08 -0.88
N GLU A 362 9.83 -23.40 -0.80
CA GLU A 362 9.03 -24.41 -1.48
C GLU A 362 7.55 -24.23 -1.14
N PRO A 363 6.64 -24.26 -2.13
CA PRO A 363 5.22 -24.02 -1.93
C PRO A 363 4.62 -25.02 -0.93
N SER A 364 3.80 -24.54 0.01
CA SER A 364 3.01 -25.41 0.89
C SER A 364 1.82 -26.05 0.13
N THR A 365 1.33 -25.35 -0.89
CA THR A 365 0.42 -25.81 -1.96
C THR A 365 0.79 -25.07 -3.25
N GLU A 366 0.30 -25.50 -4.43
CA GLU A 366 0.71 -24.96 -5.76
C GLU A 366 0.81 -23.43 -5.87
N ARG A 367 0.07 -22.65 -5.07
CA ARG A 367 0.08 -21.18 -5.12
C ARG A 367 0.30 -20.48 -3.78
N VAL A 368 0.71 -21.19 -2.74
CA VAL A 368 0.90 -20.62 -1.40
C VAL A 368 2.36 -20.77 -0.98
N ILE A 369 3.00 -19.63 -0.72
CA ILE A 369 4.45 -19.54 -0.56
C ILE A 369 4.79 -18.70 0.67
N GLN A 370 5.82 -19.11 1.41
CA GLN A 370 6.41 -18.30 2.48
C GLN A 370 7.65 -17.57 1.94
N LEU A 371 7.83 -16.30 2.30
CA LEU A 371 9.02 -15.55 1.92
C LEU A 371 9.92 -15.37 3.15
N ARG A 372 11.23 -15.57 2.96
CA ARG A 372 12.23 -15.34 4.00
C ARG A 372 13.15 -14.18 3.68
N LEU A 373 13.44 -13.38 4.71
CA LEU A 373 14.57 -12.46 4.73
C LEU A 373 15.82 -13.26 5.13
N ARG A 374 16.79 -13.34 4.22
CA ARG A 374 18.09 -13.96 4.42
C ARG A 374 19.16 -12.90 4.60
N MET A 375 20.03 -13.10 5.59
CA MET A 375 21.26 -12.35 5.81
C MET A 375 22.40 -13.34 5.99
N ILE A 376 23.44 -13.23 5.17
CA ILE A 376 24.74 -13.91 5.30
C ILE A 376 25.71 -12.98 6.05
N ALA A 377 26.13 -13.35 7.26
CA ALA A 377 27.13 -12.62 8.02
C ALA A 377 28.19 -13.62 8.53
N ASP A 378 29.48 -13.34 8.30
CA ASP A 378 30.60 -14.20 8.71
C ASP A 378 30.48 -15.67 8.26
N GLY A 379 29.85 -15.92 7.10
CA GLY A 379 29.61 -17.26 6.56
C GLY A 379 28.44 -18.01 7.19
N GLU A 380 27.74 -17.41 8.16
CA GLU A 380 26.50 -17.94 8.73
C GLU A 380 25.27 -17.31 8.08
N ILE A 381 24.23 -18.12 7.90
CA ILE A 381 22.95 -17.66 7.34
C ILE A 381 21.97 -17.44 8.48
N ARG A 382 21.43 -16.22 8.55
CA ARG A 382 20.32 -15.83 9.42
C ARG A 382 19.06 -15.71 8.56
N GLU A 383 17.94 -16.25 9.06
CA GLU A 383 16.67 -16.26 8.34
C GLU A 383 15.50 -15.91 9.23
N VAL A 384 14.57 -15.14 8.68
CA VAL A 384 13.32 -14.75 9.33
C VAL A 384 12.18 -14.75 8.31
N ASP A 385 11.00 -15.21 8.71
CA ASP A 385 9.77 -15.06 7.92
C ASP A 385 9.46 -13.58 7.69
N LEU A 386 9.37 -13.19 6.41
CA LEU A 386 9.02 -11.83 6.01
C LEU A 386 7.59 -11.48 6.43
N GLY A 387 6.69 -12.46 6.45
CA GLY A 387 5.33 -12.31 6.98
C GLY A 387 5.36 -11.87 8.44
N GLN A 388 6.09 -12.58 9.31
CA GLN A 388 6.24 -12.20 10.71
C GLN A 388 6.91 -10.84 10.86
N ALA A 389 7.94 -10.51 10.08
CA ALA A 389 8.58 -9.20 10.13
C ALA A 389 7.60 -8.06 9.80
N ALA A 390 6.80 -8.23 8.74
CA ALA A 390 5.74 -7.28 8.40
C ALA A 390 4.65 -7.20 9.48
N ARG A 391 4.31 -8.33 10.12
CA ARG A 391 3.37 -8.35 11.25
C ARG A 391 3.93 -7.57 12.44
N GLY A 392 5.20 -7.80 12.82
CA GLY A 392 5.91 -7.05 13.85
C GLY A 392 5.90 -5.55 13.58
N HIS A 393 6.18 -5.14 12.34
CA HIS A 393 6.12 -3.73 11.93
C HIS A 393 4.74 -3.10 12.16
N ARG A 394 3.65 -3.81 11.85
CA ARG A 394 2.28 -3.27 12.01
C ARG A 394 1.96 -2.94 13.46
N TYR A 395 2.38 -3.78 14.40
CA TYR A 395 2.14 -3.62 15.84
C TYR A 395 3.24 -2.82 16.56
N LEU A 396 4.30 -2.43 15.84
CA LEU A 396 5.40 -1.63 16.34
C LEU A 396 4.93 -0.28 16.90
N TYR A 397 5.39 0.05 18.10
CA TYR A 397 5.24 1.38 18.67
C TYR A 397 6.40 2.28 18.21
N ARG A 398 6.11 3.54 17.92
CA ARG A 398 7.11 4.54 17.53
C ARG A 398 7.15 5.63 18.56
N ILE A 399 8.35 5.99 18.98
CA ILE A 399 8.55 7.17 19.82
C ILE A 399 8.41 8.38 18.91
N GLN A 400 7.36 9.16 19.11
CA GLN A 400 7.24 10.47 18.45
C GLN A 400 8.15 11.45 19.18
N GLU A 401 9.00 12.16 18.45
CA GLU A 401 9.69 13.31 19.03
C GLU A 401 8.63 14.29 19.54
N PRO A 402 8.69 14.73 20.81
CA PRO A 402 7.78 15.76 21.28
C PRO A 402 7.96 16.99 20.41
N ALA A 403 6.84 17.56 19.94
CA ALA A 403 6.87 18.86 19.27
C ALA A 403 7.63 19.84 20.18
N ALA A 404 8.43 20.75 19.58
CA ALA A 404 9.40 21.63 20.26
C ALA A 404 8.85 22.52 21.42
N HIS A 405 7.56 22.39 21.76
CA HIS A 405 6.85 23.10 22.82
C HIS A 405 6.08 22.17 23.80
N SER A 406 6.22 20.85 23.70
CA SER A 406 5.73 19.96 24.77
C SER A 406 6.81 19.82 25.83
N GLU A 407 6.54 20.36 27.01
CA GLU A 407 7.29 20.01 28.22
C GLU A 407 7.31 18.48 28.33
N LEU A 408 8.53 17.91 28.28
CA LEU A 408 8.74 16.50 28.53
C LEU A 408 8.05 16.14 29.86
N PRO A 409 7.34 15.00 29.97
CA PRO A 409 6.80 14.58 31.25
C PRO A 409 7.96 14.50 32.24
N ILE A 410 7.95 15.37 33.25
CA ILE A 410 8.85 15.27 34.40
C ILE A 410 8.38 14.04 35.15
N VAL A 411 8.97 12.88 34.82
CA VAL A 411 8.79 11.67 35.61
C VAL A 411 9.60 11.90 36.89
N SER A 412 8.90 11.99 38.01
CA SER A 412 9.49 11.96 39.34
C SER A 412 10.35 10.71 39.50
N ASP A 413 11.57 10.89 39.98
CA ASP A 413 12.66 9.91 40.14
C ASP A 413 12.39 8.84 41.22
N ASP A 414 11.12 8.64 41.60
CA ASP A 414 10.71 7.87 42.79
C ASP A 414 10.27 6.42 42.48
N GLY A 415 10.64 5.86 41.32
CA GLY A 415 10.32 4.48 40.96
C GLY A 415 11.56 3.74 40.50
N GLU A 416 11.96 2.72 41.27
CA GLU A 416 13.07 1.77 41.05
C GLU A 416 13.62 1.82 39.61
N GLU A 417 14.92 2.12 39.48
CA GLU A 417 15.67 1.97 38.22
C GLU A 417 15.56 0.51 37.77
N ALA A 418 14.51 0.19 37.02
CA ALA A 418 14.39 -1.09 36.34
C ALA A 418 15.67 -1.27 35.52
N ALA A 419 16.49 -2.23 35.90
CA ALA A 419 17.82 -2.42 35.35
C ALA A 419 17.74 -2.49 33.82
N GLU A 420 18.41 -1.55 33.15
CA GLU A 420 18.57 -1.52 31.71
C GLU A 420 19.28 -2.81 31.26
N GLN A 421 18.56 -3.66 30.52
CA GLN A 421 19.11 -4.91 29.99
C GLN A 421 19.39 -4.74 28.50
N SER A 422 20.66 -4.69 28.14
CA SER A 422 21.09 -4.67 26.73
C SER A 422 21.18 -6.09 26.18
N VAL A 423 20.65 -6.30 24.98
CA VAL A 423 20.60 -7.60 24.30
C VAL A 423 21.22 -7.49 22.92
N HIS A 424 22.02 -8.48 22.53
CA HIS A 424 22.64 -8.52 21.20
C HIS A 424 21.64 -8.94 20.12
N ALA A 425 21.57 -8.17 19.04
CA ALA A 425 20.73 -8.50 17.88
C ALA A 425 21.12 -9.84 17.25
N ASP A 426 22.41 -10.10 17.01
CA ASP A 426 22.86 -11.34 16.37
C ASP A 426 22.48 -12.60 17.17
N TRP A 427 22.65 -12.56 18.50
CA TRP A 427 22.24 -13.67 19.36
C TRP A 427 20.74 -13.92 19.28
N LEU A 428 19.90 -12.89 19.35
CA LEU A 428 18.44 -13.03 19.18
C LEU A 428 18.06 -13.64 17.83
N LEU A 429 18.76 -13.27 16.76
CA LEU A 429 18.51 -13.82 15.42
C LEU A 429 18.89 -15.30 15.30
N THR A 430 19.77 -15.81 16.16
CA THR A 430 20.14 -17.26 16.20
C THR A 430 19.09 -18.13 16.89
N LEU A 431 18.24 -17.55 17.73
CA LEU A 431 17.29 -18.31 18.53
C LEU A 431 16.13 -18.85 17.67
N PRO A 432 15.64 -20.08 17.95
CA PRO A 432 14.50 -20.65 17.25
C PRO A 432 13.19 -19.98 17.70
N GLY A 433 12.26 -19.80 16.76
CA GLY A 433 10.92 -19.28 17.04
C GLY A 433 10.85 -17.79 17.45
N LEU A 434 9.67 -17.37 17.90
CA LEU A 434 9.43 -16.01 18.41
C LEU A 434 9.92 -15.89 19.85
N GLN A 435 10.58 -14.76 20.13
CA GLN A 435 11.18 -14.42 21.41
C GLN A 435 10.31 -13.43 22.18
N SER A 436 10.18 -13.68 23.48
CA SER A 436 9.51 -12.80 24.44
C SER A 436 10.14 -12.94 25.83
N ALA A 437 9.78 -12.04 26.74
CA ALA A 437 10.17 -12.07 28.16
C ALA A 437 8.96 -11.72 29.04
N GLU A 438 8.99 -12.17 30.31
CA GLU A 438 7.89 -11.92 31.26
C GLU A 438 7.77 -10.44 31.59
N GLU A 439 8.88 -9.82 31.98
CA GLU A 439 8.92 -8.43 32.45
C GLU A 439 10.27 -7.78 32.11
N GLY A 440 10.32 -6.45 32.15
CA GLY A 440 11.54 -5.67 31.93
C GLY A 440 11.54 -4.84 30.65
N ILE A 441 12.55 -3.98 30.50
CA ILE A 441 12.80 -3.19 29.29
C ILE A 441 14.16 -3.60 28.74
N TYR A 442 14.15 -4.10 27.52
CA TYR A 442 15.31 -4.64 26.82
C TYR A 442 15.68 -3.74 25.65
N THR A 443 16.94 -3.33 25.57
CA THR A 443 17.44 -2.53 24.45
C THR A 443 18.28 -3.38 23.51
N ILE A 444 17.98 -3.31 22.22
CA ILE A 444 18.63 -4.07 21.15
C ILE A 444 19.25 -3.09 20.16
N ARG A 445 20.58 -3.04 20.13
CA ARG A 445 21.33 -2.20 19.18
C ARG A 445 21.51 -2.89 17.84
N THR A 446 21.22 -2.15 16.77
CA THR A 446 21.28 -2.65 15.39
C THR A 446 22.36 -1.97 14.56
N ALA A 447 23.09 -1.01 15.13
CA ALA A 447 24.16 -0.25 14.46
C ALA A 447 23.72 0.34 13.10
N GLY A 448 22.47 0.75 13.01
CA GLY A 448 21.85 1.40 11.86
C GLY A 448 21.45 0.44 10.76
N ASN A 449 21.63 -0.87 10.93
CA ASN A 449 21.37 -1.85 9.90
C ASN A 449 19.86 -2.15 9.82
N PRO A 450 19.17 -1.69 8.75
CA PRO A 450 17.73 -1.77 8.70
C PRO A 450 17.24 -3.19 8.36
N LEU A 451 18.07 -4.02 7.74
CA LEU A 451 17.77 -5.45 7.54
C LEU A 451 17.72 -6.17 8.89
N VAL A 452 18.69 -5.92 9.78
CA VAL A 452 18.72 -6.48 11.14
C VAL A 452 17.48 -6.03 11.92
N GLN A 453 17.10 -4.75 11.83
CA GLN A 453 15.88 -4.24 12.45
C GLN A 453 14.63 -5.00 12.01
N TRP A 454 14.46 -5.28 10.71
CA TRP A 454 13.32 -6.06 10.23
C TRP A 454 13.39 -7.53 10.59
N MET A 455 14.57 -8.13 10.57
CA MET A 455 14.73 -9.51 11.03
C MET A 455 14.36 -9.63 12.52
N LEU A 456 14.70 -8.64 13.34
CA LEU A 456 14.26 -8.58 14.74
C LEU A 456 12.72 -8.47 14.84
N LEU A 457 12.06 -7.69 13.99
CA LEU A 457 10.59 -7.62 13.98
C LEU A 457 9.91 -8.95 13.68
N GLY A 458 10.56 -9.85 12.93
CA GLY A 458 10.04 -11.21 12.70
C GLY A 458 10.52 -12.24 13.71
N LYS A 459 11.40 -11.87 14.65
CA LYS A 459 11.87 -12.71 15.76
C LYS A 459 11.25 -12.32 17.10
N LEU A 460 10.81 -11.08 17.28
CA LEU A 460 10.23 -10.60 18.52
C LEU A 460 8.70 -10.73 18.50
N TYR A 461 8.12 -10.97 19.68
CA TYR A 461 6.67 -10.95 19.84
C TYR A 461 6.11 -9.53 19.55
N PRO A 462 5.14 -9.36 18.61
CA PRO A 462 4.81 -8.04 18.04
C PRO A 462 4.31 -6.94 18.99
N GLU A 463 3.80 -7.29 20.17
CA GLU A 463 2.89 -6.41 20.94
C GLU A 463 3.55 -5.41 21.88
N ASN A 464 4.86 -5.50 22.10
CA ASN A 464 5.62 -4.60 22.96
C ASN A 464 6.99 -4.24 22.37
N VAL A 465 7.06 -4.18 21.04
CA VAL A 465 8.27 -3.72 20.32
C VAL A 465 8.15 -2.22 20.06
N ILE A 466 9.22 -1.50 20.34
CA ILE A 466 9.31 -0.04 20.22
C ILE A 466 10.50 0.29 19.32
N ALA A 467 10.27 1.04 18.26
CA ALA A 467 11.36 1.60 17.46
C ALA A 467 11.80 2.95 18.05
N ALA A 468 13.07 3.01 18.43
CA ALA A 468 13.75 4.25 18.74
C ALA A 468 14.52 4.71 17.49
N GLY A 469 14.33 5.97 17.09
CA GLY A 469 15.23 6.62 16.14
C GLY A 469 16.58 6.97 16.80
N GLU A 470 17.32 7.93 16.25
CA GLU A 470 18.59 8.46 16.80
C GLU A 470 18.40 9.30 18.08
N MET A 471 17.41 8.98 18.91
CA MET A 471 17.13 9.66 20.17
C MET A 471 18.02 9.12 21.30
N LYS A 472 18.41 10.00 22.23
CA LYS A 472 19.16 9.61 23.43
C LYS A 472 18.42 8.53 24.22
N LEU A 473 19.09 7.41 24.50
CA LEU A 473 18.61 6.26 25.28
C LEU A 473 17.71 6.62 26.47
N LYS A 474 18.11 7.57 27.32
CA LYS A 474 17.33 7.99 28.50
C LYS A 474 15.92 8.52 28.16
N ILE A 475 15.78 9.22 27.03
CA ILE A 475 14.49 9.72 26.53
C ILE A 475 13.67 8.54 26.01
N SER A 476 14.31 7.59 25.34
CA SER A 476 13.68 6.38 24.83
C SER A 476 13.14 5.49 25.94
N TYR A 477 13.84 5.35 27.08
CA TYR A 477 13.36 4.58 28.24
C TYR A 477 12.14 5.22 28.92
N ALA A 478 12.19 6.53 29.16
CA ALA A 478 11.06 7.25 29.77
C ALA A 478 9.82 7.19 28.87
N ALA A 479 9.99 7.36 27.56
CA ALA A 479 8.92 7.20 26.58
C ALA A 479 8.42 5.75 26.49
N ALA A 480 9.32 4.77 26.54
CA ALA A 480 8.98 3.35 26.50
C ALA A 480 8.16 2.88 27.71
N ARG A 481 8.33 3.49 28.90
CA ARG A 481 7.46 3.21 30.05
C ARG A 481 6.00 3.56 29.75
N GLY A 482 5.73 4.64 29.01
CA GLY A 482 4.37 5.07 28.63
C GLY A 482 3.80 4.43 27.37
N LEU A 483 4.63 3.88 26.48
CA LEU A 483 4.23 3.28 25.20
C LEU A 483 4.06 1.75 25.31
N GLY A 484 3.32 1.13 24.39
CA GLY A 484 3.07 -0.31 24.42
C GLY A 484 1.90 -0.74 25.31
N LYS A 485 1.74 -2.05 25.48
CA LYS A 485 0.86 -2.59 26.51
C LYS A 485 1.51 -2.33 27.88
N GLN A 486 0.66 -2.16 28.90
CA GLN A 486 1.10 -1.91 30.28
C GLN A 486 1.51 -3.19 31.03
N PHE A 487 1.66 -4.30 30.31
CA PHE A 487 2.03 -5.61 30.84
C PHE A 487 2.97 -6.30 29.85
N GLY A 488 3.81 -7.20 30.36
CA GLY A 488 4.83 -7.90 29.58
C GLY A 488 6.13 -7.09 29.42
N ALA A 489 7.19 -7.76 28.97
CA ALA A 489 8.45 -7.11 28.63
C ALA A 489 8.32 -6.18 27.42
N LYS A 490 9.16 -5.14 27.36
CA LYS A 490 9.27 -4.19 26.25
C LYS A 490 10.62 -4.30 25.58
N PHE A 491 10.64 -4.32 24.25
CA PHE A 491 11.85 -4.40 23.45
C PHE A 491 12.03 -3.10 22.66
N ILE A 492 13.11 -2.37 22.94
CA ILE A 492 13.50 -1.15 22.23
C ILE A 492 14.52 -1.54 21.16
N ILE A 493 14.18 -1.36 19.88
CA ILE A 493 15.11 -1.51 18.76
C ILE A 493 15.74 -0.15 18.49
N GLU A 494 17.06 -0.05 18.70
CA GLU A 494 17.87 1.15 18.49
C GLU A 494 18.59 1.06 17.14
N GLY A 495 18.35 2.08 16.32
CA GLY A 495 19.04 2.34 15.05
C GLY A 495 20.40 2.95 15.28
#